data_AF-A0AAP8GXV4-F1
#
_entry.id   AF-A0AAP8GXV4-F1
#
_cell.length_a   1.000
_cell.length_b   1.000
_cell.length_c   1.000
_cell.angle_alpha   90.00
_cell.angle_beta   90.00
_cell.angle_gamma   90.00
#
_symmetry.space_group_name_H-M   'P 1'
#
loop_
_entity.id
_entity.type
_entity.pdbx_description
1 polymer ?
#
loop_
_entity_poly.entity_id
_entity_poly.type
_entity_poly.pdbx_seq_one_letter_code
_entity_poly.pdbx_strand_id
1 'polypeptide(L)'
;MVNLIITREVKVVTIDYVSPTLKQYKELVRKEANLYGDIRIASICGDFIKAKSLKQEKKFTEIRIRIIEAAFVLKNKKKKEKATA
;
A
#
# COMPACT_ATOMS: atom_id res chain seq x y z
N MET A 1 16.81 32.86 4.02
CA MET A 1 16.53 31.48 4.45
C MET A 1 15.20 31.05 3.83
N VAL A 2 15.24 30.19 2.81
CA VAL A 2 14.04 29.76 2.09
C VAL A 2 13.43 28.60 2.86
N ASN A 3 12.33 28.86 3.56
CA ASN A 3 11.49 27.82 4.15
C ASN A 3 10.81 27.05 3.01
N LEU A 4 11.50 26.04 2.50
CA LEU A 4 10.92 25.05 1.60
C LEU A 4 10.03 24.13 2.45
N ILE A 5 8.83 24.62 2.79
CA ILE A 5 7.77 23.79 3.33
C ILE A 5 7.38 22.84 2.19
N ILE A 6 8.03 21.67 2.15
CA ILE A 6 7.61 20.57 1.30
C ILE A 6 6.27 20.10 1.88
N THR A 7 5.18 20.71 1.44
CA THR A 7 3.85 20.12 1.50
C THR A 7 3.91 18.85 0.66
N ARG A 8 4.31 17.73 1.28
CA ARG A 8 4.00 16.41 0.74
C ARG A 8 2.48 16.34 0.72
N GLU A 9 1.87 16.61 -0.43
CA GLU A 9 0.49 16.19 -0.67
C GLU A 9 0.41 14.72 -0.28
N VAL A 10 -0.29 14.43 0.82
CA VAL A 10 -0.66 13.07 1.14
C VAL A 10 -1.67 12.71 0.06
N LYS A 11 -1.18 12.22 -1.08
CA LYS A 11 -2.02 11.68 -2.15
C LYS A 11 -2.77 10.52 -1.52
N VAL A 12 -4.01 10.77 -1.09
CA VAL A 12 -4.87 9.75 -0.53
C VAL A 12 -5.15 8.79 -1.68
N VAL A 13 -4.45 7.65 -1.65
CA VAL A 13 -4.70 6.58 -2.62
C VAL A 13 -6.04 5.98 -2.27
N THR A 14 -7.08 6.46 -2.94
CA THR A 14 -8.41 5.84 -2.88
C THR A 14 -8.36 4.53 -3.65
N ILE A 15 -8.54 3.43 -2.92
CA ILE A 15 -8.54 2.09 -3.49
C ILE A 15 -9.97 1.62 -3.58
N ASP A 16 -10.40 1.32 -4.80
CA ASP A 16 -11.61 0.53 -5.03
C ASP A 16 -11.25 -0.94 -4.82
N TYR A 17 -11.69 -1.50 -3.69
CA TYR A 17 -11.45 -2.91 -3.38
C TYR A 17 -12.42 -3.86 -4.11
N VAL A 18 -13.51 -3.35 -4.71
CA VAL A 18 -14.47 -4.15 -5.48
C VAL A 18 -13.90 -4.48 -6.86
N SER A 19 -13.30 -3.48 -7.53
CA SER A 19 -12.61 -3.67 -8.81
C SER A 19 -11.24 -2.98 -8.83
N PRO A 20 -10.26 -3.51 -8.08
CA PRO A 20 -8.94 -2.90 -8.01
C PRO A 20 -8.23 -2.94 -9.36
N THR A 21 -7.46 -1.88 -9.63
CA THR A 21 -6.63 -1.75 -10.82
C THR A 21 -5.20 -2.22 -10.56
N LEU A 22 -4.49 -2.65 -11.61
CA LEU A 22 -3.07 -3.01 -11.51
C LEU A 22 -2.21 -1.82 -11.04
N LYS A 23 -2.62 -0.59 -11.36
CA LYS A 23 -1.93 0.63 -10.90
C LYS A 23 -2.03 0.79 -9.38
N GLN A 24 -3.24 0.67 -8.81
CA GLN A 24 -3.45 0.74 -7.36
C GLN A 24 -2.66 -0.35 -6.62
N TYR A 25 -2.62 -1.57 -7.17
CA TYR A 25 -1.78 -2.65 -6.63
C TYR A 25 -0.30 -2.29 -6.61
N LYS A 26 0.26 -1.84 -7.74
CA LYS A 26 1.67 -1.44 -7.85
C LYS A 26 2.04 -0.29 -6.92
N GLU A 27 1.14 0.67 -6.74
CA GLU A 27 1.34 1.79 -5.80
C GLU A 27 1.39 1.32 -4.35
N LEU A 28 0.52 0.40 -3.94
CA LEU A 28 0.56 -0.20 -2.61
C LEU A 28 1.83 -1.01 -2.35
N VAL A 29 2.26 -1.83 -3.30
CA VAL A 29 3.49 -2.62 -3.18
C VAL A 29 4.71 -1.72 -3.02
N ARG A 30 4.80 -0.63 -3.81
CA ARG A 30 5.87 0.37 -3.65
C ARG A 30 5.82 1.06 -2.28
N LYS A 31 4.61 1.41 -1.82
CA LYS A 31 4.42 2.02 -0.51
C LYS A 31 4.87 1.08 0.62
N GLU A 32 4.51 -0.20 0.56
CA GLU A 32 4.93 -1.21 1.53
C GLU A 32 6.46 -1.33 1.61
N ALA A 33 7.13 -1.38 0.46
CA ALA A 33 8.59 -1.42 0.40
C ALA A 33 9.24 -0.16 1.01
N ASN A 34 8.69 1.03 0.74
CA ASN A 34 9.20 2.28 1.32
C ASN A 34 9.04 2.32 2.84
N LEU A 35 7.94 1.79 3.38
CA LEU A 35 7.70 1.74 4.83
C LEU A 35 8.78 0.94 5.56
N TYR A 36 9.36 -0.10 4.94
CA TYR A 36 10.47 -0.83 5.54
C TYR A 36 11.70 0.07 5.77
N GLY A 37 12.05 0.88 4.75
CA GLY A 37 13.14 1.86 4.85
C GLY A 37 12.85 2.92 5.91
N ASP A 38 11.64 3.48 5.92
CA ASP A 38 11.24 4.53 6.87
C ASP A 38 11.24 4.01 8.32
N ILE A 39 10.78 2.77 8.57
CA ILE A 39 10.82 2.12 9.89
C ILE A 39 12.26 1.96 10.37
N ARG A 40 13.16 1.53 9.47
CA ARG A 40 14.58 1.33 9.81
C ARG A 40 15.24 2.65 10.19
N ILE A 41 15.00 3.71 9.42
CA ILE A 41 15.52 5.05 9.70
C ILE A 41 14.97 5.55 11.05
N ALA A 42 13.66 5.47 11.27
CA ALA A 42 13.04 5.92 12.53
C ALA A 42 13.61 5.18 13.75
N SER A 43 13.88 3.88 13.61
CA SER A 43 14.44 3.06 14.69
C SER A 43 15.91 3.42 14.98
N ILE A 44 16.72 3.68 13.94
CA ILE A 44 18.12 4.12 14.09
C ILE A 44 18.19 5.51 14.72
N CYS A 45 17.27 6.41 14.37
CA CYS A 45 17.20 7.77 14.92
C CYS A 45 16.57 7.84 16.33
N GLY A 46 16.18 6.71 16.94
CA GLY A 46 15.56 6.67 18.27
C GLY A 46 14.12 7.20 18.33
N ASP A 47 13.45 7.39 17.19
CA ASP A 47 12.06 7.85 17.13
C ASP A 47 11.09 6.66 17.20
N PHE A 48 10.94 6.12 18.41
CA PHE A 48 10.15 4.91 18.66
C PHE A 48 8.64 5.10 18.42
N ILE A 49 8.11 6.32 18.63
CA ILE A 49 6.69 6.62 18.38
C ILE A 49 6.42 6.54 16.87
N LYS A 50 7.27 7.17 16.05
CA LYS A 50 7.18 7.08 14.60
C LYS A 50 7.42 5.67 14.08
N ALA A 51 8.41 4.96 14.64
CA ALA A 51 8.64 3.56 14.25
C ALA A 51 7.40 2.68 14.53
N LYS A 52 6.69 2.91 15.64
CA LYS A 52 5.45 2.19 15.98
C LYS A 52 4.31 2.51 15.02
N SER A 53 4.10 3.79 14.67
CA SER A 53 3.04 4.19 13.73
C SER A 53 3.30 3.65 12.32
N LEU A 54 4.55 3.73 11.84
CA LEU A 54 4.94 3.18 10.54
C LEU A 54 4.79 1.65 10.49
N LYS A 55 5.09 0.93 11.58
CA LYS A 55 4.83 -0.52 11.68
C LYS A 55 3.34 -0.86 11.56
N GLN A 56 2.45 -0.05 12.16
CA GLN A 56 1.01 -0.24 12.01
C GLN A 56 0.57 0.04 10.57
N GLU A 57 1.06 1.13 9.97
CA GLU A 57 0.78 1.45 8.57
C GLU A 57 1.22 0.35 7.60
N LYS A 58 2.38 -0.27 7.85
CA LYS A 58 2.88 -1.41 7.09
C LYS A 58 1.90 -2.59 7.14
N LYS A 59 1.46 -2.97 8.35
CA LYS A 59 0.47 -4.05 8.52
C LYS A 59 -0.83 -3.78 7.76
N PHE A 60 -1.36 -2.55 7.84
CA PHE A 60 -2.55 -2.19 7.07
C PHE A 60 -2.31 -2.25 5.56
N THR A 61 -1.14 -1.81 5.10
CA THR A 61 -0.77 -1.84 3.68
C THR A 61 -0.69 -3.29 3.17
N GLU A 62 -0.09 -4.21 3.93
CA GLU A 62 -0.05 -5.64 3.61
C GLU A 62 -1.45 -6.26 3.50
N ILE A 63 -2.35 -5.95 4.43
CA ILE A 63 -3.75 -6.44 4.39
C ILE A 63 -4.44 -5.95 3.11
N ARG A 64 -4.27 -4.68 2.75
CA ARG A 64 -4.84 -4.09 1.53
C ARG A 64 -4.31 -4.76 0.27
N ILE A 65 -3.02 -5.06 0.21
CA ILE A 65 -2.40 -5.81 -0.89
C ILE A 65 -3.07 -7.19 -1.04
N ARG A 66 -3.21 -7.94 0.06
CA ARG A 66 -3.85 -9.28 0.05
C ARG A 66 -5.31 -9.25 -0.41
N ILE A 67 -6.08 -8.22 0.00
CA ILE A 67 -7.47 -8.04 -0.47
C ILE A 67 -7.52 -7.87 -1.99
N ILE A 68 -6.62 -7.05 -2.55
CA ILE A 68 -6.53 -6.83 -3.99
C ILE A 68 -6.13 -8.11 -4.74
N GLU A 69 -5.16 -8.86 -4.21
CA GLU A 69 -4.73 -10.14 -4.79
C GLU A 69 -5.88 -11.13 -4.85
N ALA A 70 -6.64 -11.26 -3.75
CA ALA A 70 -7.83 -12.10 -3.71
C ALA A 70 -8.89 -11.66 -4.74
N ALA A 71 -9.13 -10.35 -4.88
CA ALA A 71 -10.05 -9.80 -5.87
C ALA A 71 -9.63 -10.14 -7.31
N PHE A 72 -8.33 -10.05 -7.63
CA PHE A 72 -7.81 -10.45 -8.95
C PHE A 72 -8.00 -11.94 -9.23
N VAL A 73 -7.73 -12.80 -8.25
CA VAL A 73 -7.95 -14.25 -8.38
C VAL A 73 -9.43 -14.55 -8.64
N LEU A 74 -10.33 -13.95 -7.87
CA LEU A 74 -11.79 -14.16 -8.03
C LEU A 74 -12.29 -13.67 -9.39
N LYS A 75 -11.81 -12.52 -9.87
CA LYS A 75 -12.14 -12.00 -11.21
C LYS A 75 -11.70 -12.95 -12.32
N ASN A 76 -10.53 -13.55 -12.19
CA ASN A 76 -9.99 -14.47 -13.19
C ASN A 76 -10.67 -15.85 -13.15
N LYS A 77 -11.10 -16.35 -11.99
CA LYS A 77 -11.92 -17.57 -11.88
C LYS A 77 -13.24 -17.44 -12.63
N LYS A 78 -13.98 -16.34 -12.42
CA LYS A 78 -15.24 -16.05 -13.13
C LYS A 78 -15.07 -15.98 -14.66
N LYS A 79 -13.92 -15.51 -15.15
CA LYS A 79 -13.63 -15.47 -16.59
C LYS A 79 -13.37 -16.85 -17.17
N LYS A 80 -12.70 -17.74 -16.43
CA LYS A 80 -12.47 -19.13 -16.87
C LYS A 80 -13.78 -19.90 -17.00
N GLU A 81 -14.68 -19.79 -16.01
CA GLU A 81 -15.98 -20.46 -16.05
C GLU A 81 -16.86 -20.02 -17.24
N LYS A 82 -16.80 -18.73 -17.62
CA LYS A 82 -17.53 -18.19 -18.78
C LYS A 82 -16.90 -18.53 -20.14
N ALA A 83 -15.61 -18.84 -20.19
CA ALA A 83 -14.92 -19.19 -21.45
C ALA A 83 -15.07 -20.67 -21.83
N THR A 84 -15.52 -21.49 -20.88
CA THR A 84 -15.82 -22.92 -21.06
C THR A 84 -17.30 -23.21 -21.32
N ALA A 85 -18.13 -22.18 -21.51
CA ALA A 85 -19.56 -22.30 -21.82
C ALA A 85 -19.83 -22.03 -23.30
#